data_AF-A0A183BE87-F1
#
_entry.id   AF-A0A183BE87-F1
#
_cell.length_a   1.000
_cell.length_b   1.000
_cell.length_c   1.000
_cell.angle_alpha   90.00
_cell.angle_beta   90.00
_cell.angle_gamma   90.00
#
_symmetry.space_group_name_H-M   'P 1'
#
loop_
_entity.id
_entity.type
_entity.pdbx_description
1 polymer ?
#
loop_
_entity_poly.entity_id
_entity_poly.type
_entity_poly.pdbx_seq_one_letter_code
_entity_poly.pdbx_strand_id
1 'polypeptide(L)'
;MELPTIEQLNLEGSPSETEEWVDRFDLWCSIRKNGTQNQSALFLNAGGGGLHSLLKNLAFPEAPAKLPYESLKLLLLNHLLPTEF
;
A
#
# COMPACT_ATOMS: atom_id res chain seq x y z
N MET A 1 5.47 -0.17 -24.86
CA MET A 1 4.88 -1.17 -23.95
C MET A 1 4.10 -0.40 -22.92
N GLU A 2 2.80 -0.61 -22.84
CA GLU A 2 1.99 -0.05 -21.75
C GLU A 2 2.43 -0.71 -20.45
N LEU A 3 2.62 0.07 -19.39
CA LEU A 3 2.96 -0.49 -18.09
C LEU A 3 1.74 -1.30 -17.63
N PRO A 4 1.94 -2.49 -17.01
CA PRO A 4 0.84 -3.17 -16.34
C PRO A 4 0.17 -2.17 -15.38
N THR A 5 -1.15 -2.18 -15.30
CA THR A 5 -1.89 -1.29 -14.38
C THR A 5 -2.35 -2.15 -13.21
N ILE A 6 -2.16 -1.65 -11.99
CA ILE A 6 -2.68 -2.28 -10.78
C ILE A 6 -4.05 -1.70 -10.45
N GLU A 7 -4.99 -2.54 -10.05
CA GLU A 7 -6.31 -2.10 -9.58
C GLU A 7 -6.18 -1.35 -8.26
N GLN A 8 -7.16 -0.51 -7.92
CA GLN A 8 -7.18 0.14 -6.62
C GLN A 8 -7.48 -0.85 -5.50
N LEU A 9 -6.96 -0.57 -4.30
CA LEU A 9 -7.22 -1.39 -3.13
C LEU A 9 -8.69 -1.27 -2.71
N ASN A 10 -9.37 -2.40 -2.58
CA ASN A 10 -10.70 -2.46 -1.98
C ASN A 10 -10.58 -2.58 -0.45
N LEU A 11 -10.75 -1.46 0.26
CA LEU A 11 -10.69 -1.44 1.73
C LEU A 11 -11.91 -2.09 2.41
N GLU A 12 -13.00 -2.32 1.68
CA GLU A 12 -14.17 -3.04 2.18
C GLU A 12 -14.04 -4.57 1.97
N GLY A 13 -12.97 -5.00 1.31
CA GLY A 13 -12.64 -6.40 1.12
C GLY A 13 -12.17 -7.08 2.41
N SER A 14 -12.04 -8.40 2.33
CA SER A 14 -11.44 -9.21 3.37
C SER A 14 -9.95 -8.87 3.60
N PRO A 15 -9.40 -9.16 4.79
CA PRO A 15 -7.96 -9.05 5.05
C PRO A 15 -7.10 -9.74 3.97
N SER A 16 -7.52 -10.93 3.52
CA SER A 16 -6.82 -11.69 2.48
C SER A 16 -6.81 -10.99 1.12
N GLU A 17 -7.89 -10.30 0.73
CA GLU A 17 -7.90 -9.50 -0.51
C GLU A 17 -6.91 -8.33 -0.45
N THR A 18 -6.72 -7.74 0.74
CA THR A 18 -5.73 -6.69 0.93
C THR A 18 -4.30 -7.24 0.88
N GLU A 19 -4.05 -8.39 1.52
CA GLU A 19 -2.76 -9.09 1.43
C GLU A 19 -2.41 -9.43 -0.02
N GLU A 20 -3.35 -10.01 -0.76
CA GLU A 20 -3.17 -10.34 -2.18
C GLU A 20 -2.91 -9.08 -3.02
N TRP A 21 -3.59 -7.97 -2.72
CA TRP A 21 -3.33 -6.71 -3.39
C TRP A 21 -1.92 -6.17 -3.12
N VAL A 22 -1.43 -6.28 -1.88
CA VAL A 22 -0.05 -5.89 -1.51
C VAL A 22 0.98 -6.74 -2.26
N ASP A 23 0.77 -8.05 -2.35
CA ASP A 23 1.66 -8.95 -3.10
C ASP A 23 1.65 -8.62 -4.61
N ARG A 24 0.48 -8.32 -5.18
CA ARG A 24 0.36 -7.82 -6.56
C ARG A 24 1.12 -6.51 -6.75
N PHE A 25 1.08 -5.60 -5.78
CA PHE A 25 1.83 -4.35 -5.81
C PHE A 25 3.34 -4.56 -5.77
N ASP A 26 3.83 -5.46 -4.91
CA ASP A 26 5.26 -5.81 -4.82
C ASP A 26 5.77 -6.42 -6.14
N LEU A 27 4.99 -7.33 -6.74
CA LEU A 27 5.29 -7.91 -8.04
C LEU A 27 5.28 -6.84 -9.14
N TRP A 28 4.27 -5.97 -9.15
CA TRP A 28 4.17 -4.87 -10.10
C TRP A 28 5.37 -3.91 -10.03
N CYS A 29 5.78 -3.52 -8.82
CA CYS A 29 6.98 -2.71 -8.61
C CYS A 29 8.25 -3.42 -9.11
N SER A 30 8.35 -4.72 -8.84
CA SER A 30 9.49 -5.56 -9.26
C SER A 30 9.60 -5.72 -10.77
N ILE A 31 8.49 -5.75 -11.50
CA ILE A 31 8.47 -5.79 -12.97
C ILE A 31 8.85 -4.43 -13.56
N ARG A 32 8.41 -3.34 -12.91
CA ARG A 32 8.57 -1.99 -13.45
C ARG A 32 10.02 -1.53 -13.54
N LYS A 33 10.96 -2.11 -12.75
CA LYS A 33 12.44 -1.83 -12.69
C LYS A 33 12.86 -0.48 -13.27
N ASN A 34 12.16 0.60 -12.91
CA ASN A 34 12.49 1.93 -13.35
C ASN A 34 13.04 2.63 -12.13
N GLY A 35 14.37 2.80 -12.12
CA GLY A 35 15.11 3.31 -10.97
C GLY A 35 14.46 4.56 -10.37
N THR A 36 14.59 4.69 -9.05
CA THR A 36 14.34 5.92 -8.29
C THR A 36 12.90 6.41 -8.17
N GLN A 37 11.88 5.63 -8.50
CA GLN A 37 10.51 6.02 -8.12
C GLN A 37 10.26 5.71 -6.64
N ASN A 38 9.77 6.70 -5.90
CA ASN A 38 9.43 6.55 -4.48
C ASN A 38 8.29 5.51 -4.34
N GLN A 39 8.63 4.31 -3.88
CA GLN A 39 7.70 3.20 -3.72
C GLN A 39 6.55 3.54 -2.77
N SER A 40 6.79 4.35 -1.73
CA SER A 40 5.73 4.86 -0.85
C SER A 40 4.72 5.72 -1.62
N ALA A 41 5.20 6.61 -2.49
CA ALA A 41 4.32 7.45 -3.31
C ALA A 41 3.53 6.61 -4.32
N LEU A 42 4.16 5.59 -4.91
CA LEU A 42 3.48 4.64 -5.81
C LEU A 42 2.40 3.85 -5.07
N PHE A 43 2.69 3.39 -3.86
CA PHE A 43 1.75 2.65 -3.04
C PHE A 43 0.50 3.46 -2.70
N LEU A 44 0.69 4.71 -2.24
CA LEU A 44 -0.40 5.62 -1.91
C LEU A 44 -1.24 5.98 -3.14
N ASN A 45 -0.61 6.15 -4.31
CA ASN A 45 -1.32 6.45 -5.55
C ASN A 45 -2.10 5.23 -6.08
N ALA A 46 -1.46 4.05 -6.06
CA ALA A 46 -2.05 2.80 -6.53
C ALA A 46 -3.26 2.39 -5.67
N GLY A 47 -3.18 2.48 -4.35
CA GLY A 47 -4.28 2.13 -3.45
C GLY A 47 -5.41 3.16 -3.38
N GLY A 48 -5.25 4.32 -4.05
CA GLY A 48 -6.29 5.34 -4.15
C GLY A 48 -6.53 6.15 -2.88
N GLY A 49 -7.57 6.99 -2.92
CA GLY A 49 -7.87 7.97 -1.87
C GLY A 49 -8.25 7.35 -0.52
N GLY A 50 -8.85 6.16 -0.53
CA GLY A 50 -9.18 5.40 0.67
C GLY A 50 -7.92 5.00 1.44
N LEU A 51 -6.98 4.33 0.76
CA LEU A 51 -5.71 3.89 1.38
C LEU A 51 -4.91 5.09 1.91
N HIS A 52 -4.82 6.17 1.13
CA HIS A 52 -4.11 7.38 1.56
C HIS A 52 -4.73 8.00 2.82
N SER A 53 -6.06 8.02 2.93
CA SER A 53 -6.76 8.54 4.10
C SER A 53 -6.56 7.65 5.33
N LEU A 54 -6.62 6.32 5.15
CA LEU A 54 -6.35 5.35 6.21
C LEU A 54 -4.93 5.49 6.75
N LEU A 55 -3.93 5.44 5.88
CA LEU A 55 -2.52 5.54 6.28
C LEU A 55 -2.18 6.90 6.87
N LYS A 56 -2.86 7.98 6.48
CA LYS A 56 -2.70 9.28 7.14
C LYS A 56 -3.11 9.24 8.61
N ASN A 57 -4.14 8.48 8.97
CA ASN A 57 -4.55 8.31 10.36
C ASN A 57 -3.60 7.37 11.11
N LEU A 58 -3.17 6.27 10.47
CA LEU A 58 -2.27 5.28 11.10
C LEU A 58 -0.83 5.78 11.28
N ALA A 59 -0.36 6.66 10.41
CA ALA A 59 1.01 7.19 10.44
C ALA A 59 1.19 8.42 11.35
N PHE A 60 0.14 8.89 12.04
CA PHE A 60 0.21 10.11 12.84
C PHE A 60 1.21 9.98 14.01
N PRO A 61 2.03 11.00 14.31
CA PRO A 61 2.04 12.37 13.76
C PRO A 61 2.82 12.57 12.45
N GLU A 62 3.46 11.54 11.91
CA GLU A 62 4.19 11.60 10.65
C GLU A 62 3.25 11.69 9.43
N ALA A 63 3.79 12.14 8.30
CA ALA A 63 3.08 12.11 7.03
C ALA A 63 3.36 10.77 6.32
N PRO A 64 2.35 10.05 5.79
CA PRO A 64 2.56 8.74 5.17
C PRO A 64 3.53 8.79 3.99
N ALA A 65 3.55 9.90 3.23
CA ALA A 65 4.49 10.08 2.12
C ALA A 65 5.98 10.20 2.55
N LYS A 66 6.25 10.46 3.84
CA LYS A 66 7.61 10.49 4.40
C LYS A 66 8.05 9.14 4.95
N LEU A 67 7.13 8.20 5.15
CA LEU A 67 7.44 6.89 5.66
C LEU A 67 7.99 5.98 4.56
N PRO A 68 8.95 5.09 4.88
CA PRO A 68 9.35 4.01 3.99
C PRO A 68 8.17 3.12 3.62
N TYR A 69 8.21 2.53 2.43
CA TYR A 69 7.18 1.62 1.96
C TYR A 69 6.92 0.47 2.95
N GLU A 70 7.97 -0.14 3.48
CA GLU A 70 7.85 -1.23 4.47
C GLU A 70 7.06 -0.80 5.72
N SER A 71 7.24 0.44 6.17
CA SER A 71 6.46 0.98 7.29
C SER A 71 4.98 1.14 6.93
N LEU A 72 4.68 1.62 5.73
CA LEU A 72 3.29 1.75 5.25
C LEU A 72 2.61 0.38 5.06
N LYS A 73 3.33 -0.59 4.50
CA LYS A 73 2.87 -1.98 4.35
C LYS A 73 2.53 -2.58 5.71
N LEU A 74 3.43 -2.46 6.70
CA LEU A 74 3.18 -2.96 8.05
C LEU A 74 2.00 -2.27 8.73
N LEU A 75 1.87 -0.94 8.59
CA LEU A 75 0.71 -0.20 9.15
C LEU A 75 -0.61 -0.72 8.56
N LEU A 76 -0.66 -0.95 7.25
CA LEU A 76 -1.84 -1.50 6.59
C LEU A 76 -2.15 -2.92 7.08
N LEU A 77 -1.17 -3.83 7.07
CA LEU A 77 -1.39 -5.23 7.46
C LEU A 77 -1.76 -5.38 8.94
N ASN A 78 -1.13 -4.62 9.83
CA ASN A 78 -1.45 -4.62 11.25
C ASN A 78 -2.86 -4.09 11.55
N HIS A 79 -3.42 -3.22 10.69
CA HIS A 79 -4.80 -2.77 10.82
C HIS A 79 -5.83 -3.87 10.51
N LEU A 80 -5.46 -4.83 9.66
CA LEU A 80 -6.33 -5.90 9.19
C LEU A 80 -6.31 -7.13 10.10
N LEU A 81 -5.17 -7.37 10.76
CA LEU A 81 -5.08 -8.45 11.73
C LEU A 81 -5.94 -8.09 12.94
N PRO A 82 -6.92 -8.93 13.33
CA PRO A 82 -7.50 -8.80 14.66
C PRO A 82 -6.32 -8.90 15.63
N THR A 83 -6.15 -7.88 16.46
CA THR A 83 -5.19 -7.95 17.54
C THR A 83 -5.70 -9.05 18.46
N GLU A 84 -5.13 -10.25 18.33
CA GLU A 84 -5.37 -11.35 19.26
C GLU A 84 -4.88 -10.85 20.63
N PHE A 85 -5.81 -10.30 21.41
CA PHE A 85 -5.62 -9.91 22.81
C PHE A 85 -6.13 -11.02 23.73
#